data_AF-A0A5J4P716-F1
#
_entry.id   AF-A0A5J4P716-F1
#
_cell.length_a   1.000
_cell.length_b   1.000
_cell.length_c   1.000
_cell.angle_alpha   90.00
_cell.angle_beta   90.00
_cell.angle_gamma   90.00
#
_symmetry.space_group_name_H-M   'P 1'
#
loop_
_entity.id
_entity.type
_entity.pdbx_description
1 polymer ?
#
loop_
_entity_poly.entity_id
_entity_poly.type
_entity_poly.pdbx_seq_one_letter_code
_entity_poly.pdbx_strand_id
1 'polypeptide(L)'
;MVTPLSLFELNSLVRKSLTESFSDTYWVQAEISDVHTNVVSGHCYLEFIEKNPRNNTLIAKARGTIWANVFQLLKPYFEESTGQPFVSGIKVLVKV
;
A
#
# COMPACT_ATOMS: atom_id res chain seq x y z
N MET A 1 26.47 9.67 26.36
CA MET A 1 26.26 10.14 24.97
C MET A 1 25.83 8.94 24.14
N VAL A 2 24.79 9.07 23.34
CA VAL A 2 24.37 7.98 22.43
C VAL A 2 25.35 7.96 21.26
N THR A 3 25.95 6.82 20.98
CA THR A 3 26.82 6.64 19.82
C THR A 3 25.97 6.73 18.54
N PRO A 4 26.35 7.56 17.56
CA PRO A 4 25.59 7.65 16.31
C PRO A 4 25.66 6.34 15.54
N LEU A 5 24.54 5.94 14.94
CA LEU A 5 24.46 4.80 14.03
C LEU A 5 24.75 5.24 12.60
N SER A 6 25.46 4.41 11.84
CA SER A 6 25.49 4.50 10.38
C SER A 6 24.11 4.17 9.79
N LEU A 7 23.87 4.62 8.56
CA LEU A 7 22.66 4.26 7.82
C LEU A 7 22.49 2.74 7.68
N PHE A 8 23.61 2.02 7.50
CA PHE A 8 23.59 0.55 7.43
C PHE A 8 23.13 -0.09 8.73
N GLU A 9 23.64 0.36 9.88
CA GLU A 9 23.25 -0.15 11.20
C GLU A 9 21.78 0.17 11.49
N LEU A 10 21.33 1.40 11.22
CA LEU A 10 19.94 1.78 11.41
C LEU A 10 19.00 0.94 10.53
N ASN A 11 19.30 0.79 9.23
CA ASN A 11 18.49 -0.03 8.33
C ASN A 11 18.46 -1.51 8.74
N SER A 12 19.58 -2.03 9.25
CA SER A 12 19.68 -3.41 9.75
C SER A 12 18.79 -3.62 10.97
N LEU A 13 18.79 -2.66 11.91
CA LEU A 13 17.92 -2.70 13.09
C LEU A 13 16.45 -2.58 12.71
N VAL A 14 16.08 -1.65 11.82
CA VAL A 14 14.71 -1.50 11.33
C VAL A 14 14.22 -2.79 10.68
N ARG A 15 15.02 -3.37 9.77
CA ARG A 15 14.68 -4.63 9.11
C ARG A 15 14.47 -5.75 10.13
N LYS A 16 15.42 -5.92 11.06
CA LYS A 16 15.35 -6.97 12.09
C LYS A 16 14.07 -6.83 12.92
N SER A 17 13.81 -5.64 13.47
CA SER A 17 12.63 -5.39 14.29
C SER A 17 11.33 -5.64 13.52
N LEU A 18 11.27 -5.27 12.23
CA LEU A 18 10.10 -5.54 11.40
C LEU A 18 9.91 -7.05 11.16
N THR A 19 10.96 -7.77 10.79
CA THR A 19 10.89 -9.23 10.55
C THR A 19 10.57 -10.03 11.81
N GLU A 20 11.00 -9.57 12.99
CA GLU A 20 10.70 -10.24 14.26
C GLU A 20 9.30 -9.92 14.79
N SER A 21 8.74 -8.74 14.45
CA SER A 21 7.47 -8.26 15.01
C SER A 21 6.27 -8.45 14.08
N PHE A 22 6.49 -8.62 12.77
CA PHE A 22 5.44 -8.68 11.76
C PHE A 22 5.57 -9.94 10.90
N SER A 23 4.43 -10.47 10.47
CA SER A 23 4.34 -11.47 9.42
C SER A 23 4.72 -10.86 8.07
N ASP A 24 5.15 -11.71 7.13
CA ASP A 24 5.58 -11.25 5.80
C ASP A 24 4.50 -10.48 5.03
N THR A 25 3.22 -10.85 5.21
CA THR A 25 2.11 -10.21 4.50
C THR A 25 0.85 -10.14 5.34
N TYR A 26 0.01 -9.16 5.05
CA TYR A 26 -1.28 -8.95 5.71
C TYR A 26 -2.40 -8.68 4.70
N TRP A 27 -3.59 -9.22 5.00
CA TRP A 27 -4.82 -8.76 4.36
C TRP A 27 -5.31 -7.49 5.05
N VAL A 28 -5.48 -6.42 4.29
CA VAL A 28 -5.87 -5.10 4.77
C VAL A 28 -7.11 -4.63 4.02
N GLN A 29 -8.13 -4.20 4.76
CA GLN A 29 -9.28 -3.51 4.20
C GLN A 29 -9.04 -2.00 4.20
N ALA A 30 -9.23 -1.35 3.06
CA ALA A 30 -9.05 0.09 2.93
C ALA A 30 -9.97 0.68 1.83
N GLU A 31 -10.10 2.00 1.81
CA GLU A 31 -10.61 2.76 0.66
C GLU A 31 -9.42 3.36 -0.10
N ILE A 32 -9.47 3.33 -1.43
CA ILE A 32 -8.45 3.98 -2.28
C ILE A 32 -8.85 5.46 -2.44
N SER A 33 -8.10 6.40 -1.87
CA SER A 33 -8.35 7.84 -2.04
C SER A 33 -7.76 8.39 -3.33
N ASP A 34 -6.59 7.88 -3.73
CA ASP A 34 -5.88 8.29 -4.94
C ASP A 34 -5.27 7.07 -5.62
N VAL A 35 -5.27 7.07 -6.95
CA VAL A 35 -4.61 6.07 -7.77
C VAL A 35 -4.17 6.68 -9.09
N HIS A 36 -2.88 6.55 -9.40
CA HIS A 36 -2.34 7.02 -10.67
C HIS A 36 -1.24 6.10 -11.17
N THR A 37 -1.24 5.88 -12.48
CA THR A 37 -0.21 5.10 -13.16
C THR A 37 0.79 6.04 -13.80
N ASN A 38 2.07 5.85 -13.48
CA ASN A 38 3.12 6.53 -14.21
C ASN A 38 3.24 5.90 -15.61
N VAL A 39 3.00 6.71 -16.65
CA VAL A 39 2.96 6.24 -18.04
C VAL A 39 4.32 5.74 -18.53
N VAL A 40 5.42 6.29 -18.01
CA VAL A 40 6.78 5.93 -18.43
C VAL A 40 7.26 4.64 -17.74
N SER A 41 7.10 4.54 -16.42
CA SER A 41 7.56 3.35 -15.67
C SER A 41 6.53 2.22 -15.60
N GLY A 42 5.26 2.50 -15.87
CA GLY A 42 4.14 1.57 -15.72
C GLY A 42 3.76 1.27 -14.28
N HIS A 43 4.40 1.89 -13.28
CA HIS A 43 4.08 1.68 -11.86
C HIS A 43 2.77 2.36 -11.50
N CYS A 44 1.99 1.72 -10.64
CA CYS A 44 0.81 2.33 -10.03
C CYS A 44 1.14 2.78 -8.61
N TYR A 45 0.91 4.05 -8.35
CA TYR A 45 1.01 4.64 -7.02
C TYR A 45 -0.41 4.89 -6.53
N LEU A 46 -0.67 4.53 -5.29
CA LEU A 46 -1.98 4.72 -4.68
C LEU A 46 -1.88 5.17 -3.24
N GLU A 47 -2.99 5.70 -2.75
CA GLU A 47 -3.18 6.07 -1.36
C GLU A 47 -4.38 5.32 -0.80
N PHE A 48 -4.13 4.62 0.30
CA PHE A 48 -5.15 3.97 1.11
C PHE A 48 -5.55 4.88 2.24
N ILE A 49 -6.85 4.91 2.53
CA ILE A 49 -7.41 5.63 3.66
C ILE A 49 -8.41 4.76 4.42
N GLU A 50 -8.59 5.08 5.69
CA GLU A 50 -9.68 4.58 6.52
C GLU A 50 -10.40 5.76 7.16
N LYS A 51 -11.72 5.75 7.07
CA LYS A 51 -12.58 6.76 7.70
C LYS A 51 -13.37 6.12 8.84
N ASN A 52 -13.52 6.85 9.92
CA ASN A 52 -14.37 6.44 11.03
C ASN A 52 -15.83 6.35 10.55
N PRO A 53 -16.53 5.22 10.76
CA PRO A 53 -17.87 5.01 10.23
C PRO A 53 -18.94 5.91 10.86
N ARG A 54 -18.68 6.52 12.04
CA ARG A 54 -19.66 7.34 12.77
C ARG A 54 -19.67 8.80 12.32
N ASN A 55 -18.50 9.37 12.05
CA ASN A 55 -18.33 10.80 11.80
C ASN A 55 -17.55 11.11 10.51
N ASN A 56 -17.21 10.08 9.73
CA ASN A 56 -16.50 10.17 8.45
C ASN A 56 -15.11 10.84 8.52
N THR A 57 -14.52 10.95 9.71
CA THR A 57 -13.17 11.53 9.87
C THR A 57 -12.11 10.53 9.42
N LEU A 58 -11.07 11.01 8.72
CA LEU A 58 -9.92 10.21 8.34
C LEU A 58 -9.15 9.75 9.59
N ILE A 59 -9.01 8.43 9.78
CA ILE A 59 -8.32 7.83 10.93
C ILE A 59 -7.03 7.10 10.57
N ALA A 60 -6.89 6.64 9.32
CA ALA A 60 -5.65 6.05 8.84
C ALA A 60 -5.38 6.45 7.38
N LYS A 61 -4.10 6.49 7.01
CA LYS A 61 -3.64 6.83 5.67
C LYS A 61 -2.29 6.17 5.39
N ALA A 62 -2.13 5.54 4.24
CA ALA A 62 -0.90 4.89 3.82
C ALA A 62 -0.69 5.01 2.31
N ARG A 63 0.56 5.16 1.87
CA ARG A 63 0.90 5.11 0.44
C ARG A 63 1.25 3.69 0.04
N GLY A 64 0.78 3.27 -1.13
CA GLY A 64 1.08 2.00 -1.76
C GLY A 64 1.77 2.19 -3.11
N THR A 65 2.56 1.19 -3.50
CA THR A 65 3.16 1.10 -4.84
C THR A 65 2.92 -0.31 -5.36
N ILE A 66 2.30 -0.42 -6.53
CA ILE A 66 2.22 -1.65 -7.29
C ILE A 66 3.20 -1.52 -8.44
N TRP A 67 4.25 -2.34 -8.40
CA TRP A 67 5.28 -2.36 -9.43
C TRP A 67 4.69 -2.75 -10.78
N ALA A 68 5.28 -2.26 -11.87
CA ALA A 68 4.72 -2.37 -13.23
C ALA A 68 4.44 -3.82 -13.63
N ASN A 69 5.39 -4.71 -13.35
CA ASN A 69 5.27 -6.14 -13.63
C ASN A 69 4.06 -6.79 -12.94
N VAL A 70 3.66 -6.29 -11.77
CA VAL A 70 2.47 -6.74 -11.06
C VAL A 70 1.23 -6.00 -11.57
N PHE A 71 1.31 -4.68 -11.73
CA PHE A 71 0.16 -3.84 -12.05
C PHE A 71 -0.43 -4.14 -13.44
N GLN A 72 0.44 -4.44 -14.42
CA GLN A 72 0.03 -4.82 -15.77
C GLN A 72 -0.88 -6.06 -15.79
N LEU A 73 -0.70 -6.98 -14.85
CA LEU A 73 -1.54 -8.17 -14.70
C LEU A 73 -2.70 -7.93 -13.74
N LEU A 74 -2.44 -7.26 -12.62
CA LEU A 74 -3.40 -7.06 -11.54
C LEU A 74 -4.61 -6.24 -12.00
N LYS A 75 -4.39 -5.14 -12.73
CA LYS A 75 -5.47 -4.25 -13.14
C LYS A 75 -6.52 -4.96 -14.01
N PRO A 76 -6.19 -5.54 -15.18
CA PRO A 76 -7.20 -6.19 -16.01
C PRO A 76 -7.86 -7.36 -15.28
N TYR A 77 -7.10 -8.16 -14.52
CA TYR A 77 -7.66 -9.27 -13.75
C TYR A 77 -8.67 -8.80 -12.70
N PHE A 78 -8.37 -7.70 -11.99
CA PHE A 78 -9.30 -7.10 -11.03
C PHE A 78 -10.57 -6.61 -11.72
N GLU A 79 -10.43 -5.86 -12.81
CA GLU A 79 -11.56 -5.26 -13.53
C GLU A 79 -12.46 -6.33 -14.17
N GLU A 80 -11.87 -7.40 -14.72
CA GLU A 80 -12.60 -8.54 -15.28
C GLU A 80 -13.30 -9.37 -14.19
N SER A 81 -12.61 -9.66 -13.09
CA SER A 81 -13.15 -10.52 -12.02
C SER A 81 -14.23 -9.83 -11.19
N THR A 82 -14.13 -8.51 -11.02
CA THR A 82 -15.06 -7.74 -10.15
C THR A 82 -16.11 -6.96 -10.94
N GLY A 83 -15.88 -6.71 -12.23
CA GLY A 83 -16.68 -5.78 -13.04
C GLY A 83 -16.53 -4.31 -12.61
N GLN A 84 -15.57 -3.99 -11.73
CA GLN A 84 -15.34 -2.63 -11.23
C GLN A 84 -14.00 -2.09 -11.75
N PRO A 85 -13.95 -0.81 -12.18
CA PRO A 85 -12.69 -0.19 -12.56
C PRO A 85 -11.76 -0.04 -11.34
N PHE A 86 -10.46 -0.18 -11.54
CA PHE A 86 -9.46 0.03 -10.48
C PHE A 86 -9.17 1.54 -10.34
N VAL A 87 -10.04 2.25 -9.61
CA VAL A 87 -10.05 3.72 -9.48
C VAL A 87 -10.21 4.17 -8.02
N SER A 88 -10.03 5.47 -7.75
CA SER A 88 -10.32 6.06 -6.44
C SER A 88 -11.80 5.95 -6.06
N GLY A 89 -12.06 5.93 -4.75
CA GLY A 89 -13.40 5.87 -4.17
C GLY A 89 -13.95 4.47 -3.93
N ILE A 90 -13.20 3.42 -4.31
CA ILE A 90 -13.61 2.03 -4.07
C ILE A 90 -12.99 1.49 -2.77
N LYS A 91 -13.70 0.53 -2.15
CA LYS A 91 -13.17 -0.26 -1.03
C LYS A 91 -12.52 -1.53 -1.56
N VAL A 92 -11.36 -1.86 -1.01
CA VAL A 92 -10.58 -3.03 -1.42
C VAL A 92 -10.14 -3.85 -0.22
N LEU A 93 -9.99 -5.15 -0.44
CA LEU A 93 -9.25 -6.05 0.42
C LEU A 93 -7.96 -6.39 -0.33
N VAL A 94 -6.82 -5.94 0.19
CA VAL A 94 -5.51 -6.09 -0.47
C VAL A 94 -4.56 -6.89 0.41
N LYS A 95 -3.70 -7.67 -0.24
CA LYS A 95 -2.58 -8.33 0.43
C LYS A 95 -1.34 -7.47 0.24
N VAL A 96 -0.79 -6.96 1.34
CA VAL A 96 0.42 -6.12 1.39
C VAL A 96 1.56 -6.81 2.08
#